data_AF-A0A4U3AJJ2-F1
#
_entry.id   AF-A0A4U3AJJ2-F1
#
_cell.length_a   1.000
_cell.length_b   1.000
_cell.length_c   1.000
_cell.angle_alpha   90.00
_cell.angle_beta   90.00
_cell.angle_gamma   90.00
#
_symmetry.space_group_name_H-M   'P 1'
#
loop_
_entity.id
_entity.type
_entity.pdbx_description
1 polymer ?
#
loop_
_entity_poly.entity_id
_entity_poly.type
_entity_poly.pdbx_seq_one_letter_code
_entity_poly.pdbx_strand_id
1 'polypeptide(L)'
;KLGITQEEKDNFIPAPTAYAYTSHMYRAAYEGHLGDIIAAILPCYWLYYEIGERLKECQPEEPIYNEWISAYGSDWFRTLVEEQITRLDTIAEKVTAADRNRMKQHFIISSQYEYSFWEMAYTLEKWPVNTEIKDVIG
;
A
#
# COMPACT_ATOMS: atom_id res chain seq x y z
N LYS A 1 1.58 -2.05 -22.71
CA LYS A 1 2.90 -2.26 -22.06
C LYS A 1 2.97 -3.62 -21.38
N LEU A 2 2.00 -4.00 -20.54
CA LEU A 2 2.00 -5.32 -19.88
C LEU A 2 1.10 -6.40 -20.52
N GLY A 3 0.38 -6.09 -21.60
CA GLY A 3 -0.47 -7.07 -22.29
C GLY A 3 -1.73 -7.49 -21.53
N ILE A 4 -2.07 -6.83 -20.41
CA ILE A 4 -3.25 -7.16 -19.58
C ILE A 4 -4.54 -7.11 -20.42
N THR A 5 -5.17 -8.26 -20.57
CA THR A 5 -6.40 -8.52 -21.34
C THR A 5 -7.64 -8.06 -20.59
N GLN A 6 -8.79 -8.04 -21.27
CA GLN A 6 -10.07 -7.77 -20.61
C GLN A 6 -10.50 -8.94 -19.71
N GLU A 7 -10.26 -10.17 -20.16
CA GLU A 7 -10.58 -11.39 -19.40
C GLU A 7 -9.82 -11.44 -18.07
N GLU A 8 -8.54 -11.06 -18.03
CA GLU A 8 -7.76 -10.98 -16.78
C GLU A 8 -8.33 -9.94 -15.80
N LYS A 9 -8.90 -8.84 -16.32
CA LYS A 9 -9.52 -7.80 -15.48
C LYS A 9 -10.86 -8.28 -14.93
N ASP A 10 -11.68 -8.90 -15.77
CA ASP A 10 -13.01 -9.37 -15.38
C ASP A 10 -12.93 -10.50 -14.34
N ASN A 11 -11.87 -11.29 -14.39
CA ASN A 11 -11.61 -12.38 -13.44
C ASN A 11 -10.66 -12.00 -12.28
N PHE A 12 -10.32 -10.71 -12.13
CA PHE A 12 -9.41 -10.28 -11.08
C PHE A 12 -10.02 -10.48 -9.68
N ILE A 13 -9.29 -11.19 -8.82
CA ILE A 13 -9.61 -11.37 -7.40
C ILE A 13 -8.42 -10.84 -6.60
N PRO A 14 -8.61 -9.95 -5.62
CA PRO A 14 -7.51 -9.46 -4.80
C PRO A 14 -6.90 -10.61 -3.99
N ALA A 15 -5.57 -10.63 -3.92
CA ALA A 15 -4.84 -11.56 -3.05
C ALA A 15 -5.22 -11.35 -1.57
N PRO A 16 -5.09 -12.39 -0.72
CA PRO A 16 -5.35 -12.28 0.71
C PRO A 16 -4.67 -11.08 1.38
N THR A 17 -3.41 -10.81 1.04
CA THR A 17 -2.66 -9.68 1.58
C THR A 17 -3.23 -8.34 1.13
N ALA A 18 -3.58 -8.19 -0.15
CA ALA A 18 -4.22 -6.97 -0.66
C ALA A 18 -5.57 -6.69 0.01
N TYR A 19 -6.37 -7.75 0.22
CA TYR A 19 -7.64 -7.66 0.92
C TYR A 19 -7.46 -7.27 2.40
N ALA A 20 -6.51 -7.90 3.09
CA ALA A 20 -6.22 -7.61 4.49
C ALA A 20 -5.70 -6.18 4.68
N TYR A 21 -4.81 -5.73 3.82
CA TYR A 21 -4.24 -4.38 3.90
C TYR A 21 -5.30 -3.31 3.67
N THR A 22 -6.14 -3.46 2.65
CA THR A 22 -7.25 -2.52 2.42
C THR A 22 -8.28 -2.56 3.56
N SER A 23 -8.57 -3.73 4.12
CA SER A 23 -9.44 -3.86 5.30
C SER A 23 -8.89 -3.12 6.52
N HIS A 24 -7.57 -3.15 6.75
CA HIS A 24 -6.91 -2.36 7.78
C HIS A 24 -7.09 -0.85 7.57
N MET A 25 -6.96 -0.36 6.34
CA MET A 25 -7.21 1.04 6.03
C MET A 25 -8.67 1.45 6.30
N TYR A 26 -9.64 0.60 5.90
CA TYR A 26 -11.06 0.82 6.22
C TYR A 26 -11.32 0.83 7.72
N ARG A 27 -10.66 -0.05 8.47
CA ARG A 27 -10.77 -0.08 9.93
C ARG A 27 -10.27 1.21 10.57
N ALA A 28 -9.11 1.72 10.15
CA ALA A 28 -8.58 2.99 10.64
C ALA A 28 -9.54 4.15 10.36
N ALA A 29 -10.21 4.14 9.21
CA ALA A 29 -11.21 5.15 8.84
C ALA A 29 -12.52 5.04 9.63
N TYR A 30 -12.91 3.83 10.02
CA TYR A 30 -14.15 3.60 10.76
C TYR A 30 -13.99 3.86 12.27
N GLU A 31 -12.87 3.43 12.85
CA GLU A 31 -12.66 3.45 14.31
C GLU A 31 -11.95 4.72 14.80
N GLY A 32 -11.28 5.45 13.91
CA GLY A 32 -10.38 6.54 14.26
C GLY A 32 -10.82 7.93 13.77
N HIS A 33 -9.96 8.91 14.01
CA HIS A 33 -10.07 10.25 13.44
C HIS A 33 -9.14 10.41 12.24
N LEU A 34 -9.12 11.58 11.60
CA LEU A 34 -8.30 11.87 10.43
C LEU A 34 -6.81 11.46 10.58
N GLY A 35 -6.22 11.64 11.77
CA GLY A 35 -4.84 11.21 12.04
C GLY A 35 -4.61 9.70 11.92
N ASP A 36 -5.60 8.87 12.26
CA ASP A 36 -5.51 7.41 12.14
C ASP A 36 -5.56 6.98 10.67
N ILE A 37 -6.41 7.64 9.87
CA ILE A 37 -6.49 7.43 8.41
C ILE A 37 -5.17 7.79 7.75
N ILE A 38 -4.64 8.99 8.03
CA ILE A 38 -3.37 9.44 7.47
C ILE A 38 -2.24 8.49 7.91
N ALA A 39 -2.20 8.08 9.18
CA ALA A 39 -1.19 7.15 9.65
C ALA A 39 -1.26 5.78 8.97
N ALA A 40 -2.46 5.27 8.68
CA ALA A 40 -2.64 4.00 7.96
C ALA A 40 -2.25 4.09 6.48
N ILE A 41 -2.33 5.27 5.86
CA ILE A 41 -2.01 5.45 4.44
C ILE A 41 -0.55 5.91 4.24
N LEU A 42 0.00 6.71 5.14
CA LEU A 42 1.31 7.36 4.98
C LEU A 42 2.46 6.40 4.59
N PRO A 43 2.56 5.16 5.11
CA PRO A 43 3.58 4.22 4.67
C PRO A 43 3.58 3.95 3.17
N CYS A 44 2.43 3.96 2.48
CA CYS A 44 2.40 3.71 1.04
C CYS A 44 3.06 4.84 0.24
N TYR A 45 2.91 6.09 0.68
CA TYR A 45 3.60 7.23 0.09
C TYR A 45 5.09 7.20 0.43
N TRP A 46 5.40 7.07 1.71
CA TRP A 46 6.76 7.26 2.20
C TRP A 46 7.69 6.11 1.77
N LEU A 47 7.27 4.85 1.91
CA LEU A 47 8.11 3.71 1.53
C LEU A 47 8.37 3.67 0.01
N TYR A 48 7.37 3.97 -0.82
CA TYR A 48 7.55 4.03 -2.26
C TYR A 48 8.54 5.12 -2.66
N TYR A 49 8.46 6.30 -2.03
CA TYR A 49 9.43 7.36 -2.26
C TYR A 49 10.85 6.93 -1.89
N GLU A 50 11.05 6.38 -0.69
CA GLU A 50 12.39 5.95 -0.25
C GLU A 50 12.96 4.84 -1.14
N ILE A 51 12.14 3.89 -1.60
CA ILE A 51 12.57 2.85 -2.54
C ILE A 51 12.95 3.48 -3.89
N GLY A 52 12.09 4.35 -4.44
CA GLY A 52 12.36 5.03 -5.70
C GLY A 52 13.62 5.89 -5.66
N GLU A 53 13.84 6.63 -4.56
CA GLU A 53 15.04 7.43 -4.33
C GLU A 53 16.30 6.55 -4.27
N ARG A 54 16.26 5.44 -3.51
CA ARG A 54 17.40 4.50 -3.41
C ARG A 54 17.73 3.81 -4.73
N LEU A 55 16.74 3.62 -5.60
CA LEU A 55 16.91 2.97 -6.90
C LEU A 55 17.16 3.96 -8.06
N LYS A 56 17.25 5.26 -7.80
CA LYS A 56 17.33 6.31 -8.83
C LYS A 56 18.54 6.20 -9.75
N GLU A 57 19.64 5.61 -9.26
CA GLU A 57 20.86 5.37 -10.05
C GLU A 57 20.85 4.02 -10.78
N CYS A 58 19.87 3.15 -10.50
CA CYS A 58 19.73 1.88 -11.19
C CYS A 58 19.20 2.07 -12.61
N GLN A 59 19.70 1.24 -13.54
CA GLN A 59 19.29 1.25 -14.95
C GLN A 59 18.77 -0.15 -15.35
N PRO A 60 17.56 -0.53 -14.92
CA PRO A 60 16.96 -1.79 -15.35
C PRO A 60 16.80 -1.83 -16.88
N GLU A 61 17.01 -2.98 -17.49
CA GLU A 61 16.86 -3.16 -18.95
C GLU A 61 15.41 -2.96 -19.39
N GLU A 62 14.46 -3.44 -18.58
CA GLU A 62 13.03 -3.36 -18.86
C GLU A 62 12.50 -1.93 -18.64
N PRO A 63 11.96 -1.26 -19.68
CA PRO A 63 11.52 0.13 -19.60
C PRO A 63 10.46 0.40 -18.52
N ILE A 64 9.62 -0.60 -18.22
CA ILE A 64 8.56 -0.44 -17.22
C ILE A 64 9.12 -0.21 -15.81
N TYR A 65 10.26 -0.79 -15.48
CA TYR A 65 10.90 -0.58 -14.17
C TYR A 65 11.54 0.81 -14.08
N ASN A 66 12.11 1.31 -15.18
CA ASN A 66 12.60 2.70 -15.23
C ASN A 66 11.45 3.71 -15.02
N GLU A 67 10.30 3.48 -15.64
CA GLU A 67 9.11 4.33 -15.46
C GLU A 67 8.63 4.30 -14.00
N TRP A 68 8.60 3.12 -13.38
CA TRP A 68 8.23 2.95 -11.97
C TRP A 68 9.20 3.70 -11.05
N ILE A 69 10.52 3.50 -11.20
CA ILE A 69 11.54 4.19 -10.39
C ILE A 69 11.45 5.70 -10.58
N SER A 70 11.29 6.16 -11.82
CA SER A 70 11.20 7.60 -12.15
C SER A 70 9.98 8.26 -11.52
N ALA A 71 8.85 7.55 -11.46
CA ALA A 71 7.63 8.08 -10.85
C ALA A 71 7.81 8.28 -9.34
N TYR A 72 8.26 7.26 -8.62
CA TYR A 72 8.35 7.30 -7.16
C TYR A 72 9.60 8.02 -6.63
N GLY A 73 10.71 8.04 -7.39
CA GLY A 73 11.94 8.80 -7.06
C GLY A 73 11.93 10.26 -7.53
N SER A 74 10.77 10.78 -7.95
CA SER A 74 10.61 12.15 -8.43
C SER A 74 10.46 13.16 -7.29
N ASP A 75 10.92 14.40 -7.53
CA ASP A 75 10.75 15.51 -6.57
C ASP A 75 9.27 15.86 -6.35
N TRP A 76 8.43 15.62 -7.35
CA TRP A 76 6.99 15.77 -7.23
C TRP A 76 6.41 14.80 -6.21
N PHE A 77 6.81 13.52 -6.27
CA PHE A 77 6.31 12.51 -5.34
C PHE A 77 6.85 12.77 -3.92
N ARG A 78 8.11 13.19 -3.79
CA ARG A 78 8.69 13.67 -2.51
C ARG A 78 7.82 14.72 -1.84
N THR A 79 7.37 15.72 -2.59
CA THR A 79 6.53 16.81 -2.07
C THR A 79 5.23 16.28 -1.47
N LEU A 80 4.61 15.27 -2.10
CA LEU A 80 3.40 14.64 -1.57
C LEU A 80 3.70 13.91 -0.25
N VAL A 81 4.83 13.21 -0.16
CA VAL A 81 5.22 12.53 1.09
C VAL A 81 5.40 13.54 2.23
N GLU A 82 6.16 14.62 1.98
CA GLU A 82 6.44 15.66 2.98
C GLU A 82 5.17 16.40 3.45
N GLU A 83 4.21 16.64 2.55
CA GLU A 83 2.90 17.20 2.90
C GLU A 83 2.17 16.29 3.90
N GLN A 84 2.13 14.98 3.62
CA GLN A 84 1.41 14.02 4.45
C GLN A 84 2.09 13.80 5.81
N ILE A 85 3.42 13.80 5.87
CA ILE A 85 4.19 13.78 7.13
C ILE A 85 3.83 15.01 7.97
N THR A 86 3.94 16.20 7.39
CA THR A 86 3.67 17.47 8.08
C THR A 86 2.23 17.52 8.62
N ARG A 87 1.27 17.04 7.81
CA ARG A 87 -0.15 16.97 8.20
C ARG A 87 -0.36 16.02 9.37
N LEU A 88 0.30 14.86 9.37
CA LEU A 88 0.21 13.89 10.47
C LEU A 88 0.84 14.46 11.76
N ASP A 89 2.00 15.08 11.67
CA ASP A 89 2.69 15.70 12.81
C ASP A 89 1.85 16.80 13.45
N THR A 90 1.25 17.67 12.63
CA THR A 90 0.34 18.75 13.11
C THR A 90 -0.86 18.21 13.87
N ILE A 91 -1.37 17.02 13.50
CA ILE A 91 -2.47 16.35 14.22
C ILE A 91 -1.93 15.73 15.51
N ALA A 92 -0.78 15.05 15.45
CA ALA A 92 -0.18 14.36 16.58
C ALA A 92 0.10 15.30 17.78
N GLU A 93 0.45 16.57 17.51
CA GLU A 93 0.63 17.61 18.52
C GLU A 93 -0.64 17.94 19.32
N LYS A 94 -1.81 17.75 18.73
CA LYS A 94 -3.11 18.20 19.28
C LYS A 94 -3.93 17.09 19.93
N VAL A 95 -3.62 15.84 19.64
CA VAL A 95 -4.36 14.67 20.12
C VAL A 95 -3.77 14.11 21.43
N THR A 96 -4.48 13.16 22.04
CA THR A 96 -4.03 12.55 23.30
C THR A 96 -2.83 11.61 23.06
N ALA A 97 -2.14 11.24 24.15
CA ALA A 97 -1.10 10.21 24.06
C ALA A 97 -1.65 8.85 23.59
N ALA A 98 -2.90 8.52 23.95
CA ALA A 98 -3.56 7.30 23.50
C ALA A 98 -3.81 7.33 21.98
N ASP A 99 -4.25 8.46 21.45
CA ASP A 99 -4.45 8.64 20.00
C ASP A 99 -3.12 8.54 19.24
N ARG A 100 -2.06 9.22 19.72
CA ARG A 100 -0.72 9.10 19.12
C ARG A 100 -0.23 7.65 19.08
N ASN A 101 -0.45 6.90 20.16
CA ASN A 101 -0.07 5.49 20.21
C ASN A 101 -0.86 4.68 19.17
N ARG A 102 -2.16 4.91 19.03
CA ARG A 102 -2.99 4.24 18.01
C ARG A 102 -2.57 4.59 16.59
N MET A 103 -2.34 5.87 16.29
CA MET A 103 -1.79 6.32 15.00
C MET A 103 -0.47 5.62 14.68
N LYS A 104 0.45 5.55 15.66
CA LYS A 104 1.72 4.84 15.50
C LYS A 104 1.52 3.34 15.18
N GLN A 105 0.55 2.69 15.82
CA GLN A 105 0.22 1.30 15.50
C GLN A 105 -0.31 1.16 14.07
N HIS A 106 -1.20 2.05 13.62
CA HIS A 106 -1.68 2.04 12.23
C HIS A 106 -0.54 2.17 11.22
N PHE A 107 0.39 3.10 11.47
CA PHE A 107 1.58 3.27 10.63
C PHE A 107 2.43 1.98 10.58
N ILE A 108 2.74 1.38 11.72
CA ILE A 108 3.56 0.16 11.79
C ILE A 108 2.89 -1.01 11.05
N ILE A 109 1.59 -1.22 11.27
CA ILE A 109 0.84 -2.30 10.62
C ILE A 109 0.83 -2.09 9.10
N SER A 110 0.61 -0.86 8.64
CA SER A 110 0.66 -0.55 7.21
C SER A 110 2.06 -0.78 6.62
N SER A 111 3.14 -0.42 7.33
CA SER A 111 4.50 -0.76 6.88
C SER A 111 4.75 -2.28 6.80
N GLN A 112 4.17 -3.06 7.70
CA GLN A 112 4.24 -4.53 7.63
C GLN A 112 3.46 -5.05 6.41
N TYR A 113 2.28 -4.50 6.14
CA TYR A 113 1.53 -4.86 4.95
C TYR A 113 2.21 -4.46 3.65
N GLU A 114 2.92 -3.32 3.59
CA GLU A 114 3.76 -2.96 2.43
C GLU A 114 4.83 -4.01 2.16
N TYR A 115 5.52 -4.48 3.21
CA TYR A 115 6.47 -5.58 3.08
C TYR A 115 5.79 -6.85 2.52
N SER A 116 4.64 -7.23 3.07
CA SER A 116 3.86 -8.35 2.56
C SER A 116 3.33 -8.12 1.13
N PHE A 117 3.09 -6.87 0.73
CA PHE A 117 2.62 -6.49 -0.60
C PHE A 117 3.68 -6.80 -1.67
N TRP A 118 4.96 -6.59 -1.34
CA TRP A 118 6.08 -7.01 -2.19
C TRP A 118 6.16 -8.54 -2.30
N GLU A 119 6.02 -9.24 -1.18
CA GLU A 119 6.08 -10.72 -1.14
C GLU A 119 4.91 -11.36 -1.89
N MET A 120 3.68 -10.85 -1.73
CA MET A 120 2.51 -11.39 -2.41
C MET A 120 2.64 -11.27 -3.94
N ALA A 121 3.27 -10.19 -4.42
CA ALA A 121 3.53 -9.99 -5.84
C ALA A 121 4.62 -10.93 -6.35
N TYR A 122 5.69 -11.15 -5.56
CA TYR A 122 6.80 -12.03 -5.91
C TYR A 122 6.36 -13.51 -6.00
N THR A 123 5.53 -13.95 -5.06
CA THR A 123 5.04 -15.34 -4.97
C THR A 123 3.76 -15.61 -5.75
N LEU A 124 3.12 -14.57 -6.30
CA LEU A 124 1.79 -14.62 -6.91
C LEU A 124 0.75 -15.22 -5.95
N GLU A 125 0.65 -14.62 -4.75
CA GLU A 125 -0.19 -15.11 -3.65
C GLU A 125 -1.63 -15.38 -4.09
N LYS A 126 -2.15 -16.54 -3.67
CA LYS A 126 -3.55 -16.94 -3.90
C LYS A 126 -4.22 -17.24 -2.58
N TRP A 127 -5.55 -17.16 -2.58
CA TRP A 127 -6.36 -17.68 -1.49
C TRP A 127 -6.06 -19.18 -1.28
N PRO A 128 -5.89 -19.64 -0.02
CA PRO A 128 -5.49 -21.02 0.26
C PRO A 128 -6.62 -22.03 0.01
N VAL A 129 -7.86 -21.56 -0.09
CA VAL A 129 -9.04 -22.40 -0.36
C VAL A 129 -9.61 -22.01 -1.71
N ASN A 130 -9.74 -22.99 -2.62
CA ASN A 130 -10.41 -22.79 -3.90
C ASN A 130 -11.93 -22.71 -3.67
N THR A 131 -12.53 -21.60 -4.10
CA THR A 131 -13.98 -21.36 -4.03
C THR A 131 -14.70 -21.62 -5.35
N GLU A 132 -14.04 -22.22 -6.34
CA GLU A 132 -14.72 -22.78 -7.51
C GLU A 132 -15.73 -23.83 -7.02
N ILE A 133 -16.97 -23.37 -6.90
CA ILE A 133 -18.14 -24.22 -6.75
C ILE A 133 -18.16 -25.02 -8.06
N LYS A 134 -17.70 -26.28 -8.03
CA LYS A 134 -18.16 -27.24 -9.03
C LYS A 134 -19.67 -27.18 -8.98
N ASP A 135 -20.34 -26.94 -10.10
CA ASP A 135 -21.79 -26.98 -10.20
C ASP A 135 -22.31 -28.31 -9.64
N VAL A 136 -22.58 -28.37 -8.34
CA VAL A 136 -23.30 -29.46 -7.68
C VAL A 136 -24.76 -29.06 -7.70
N ILE A 137 -25.29 -28.93 -8.92
CA ILE A 137 -26.73 -29.05 -9.18
C ILE A 137 -26.85 -29.83 -10.48
N GLY A 138 -26.80 -31.15 -10.33
CA GLY A 138 -27.43 -32.07 -11.28
C GLY A 138 -28.94 -32.10 -11.06
#